data_AF-A0A6M8U9Q6-F1
#
_entry.id   AF-A0A6M8U9Q6-F1
#
_cell.length_a   1.000
_cell.length_b   1.000
_cell.length_c   1.000
_cell.angle_alpha   90.00
_cell.angle_beta   90.00
_cell.angle_gamma   90.00
#
_symmetry.space_group_name_H-M   'P 1'
#
loop_
_entity.id
_entity.type
_entity.pdbx_description
1 polymer ?
#
loop_
_entity_poly.entity_id
_entity_poly.type
_entity_poly.pdbx_seq_one_letter_code
_entity_poly.pdbx_strand_id
1 'polypeptide(L)'
;MINLVRQKQAEEKASNGKDALNKASTLVADMGEKVGAYLGQKYKFIANEIASDIKNFQGKRIRSFNEAMKSLNKVTQNPEMKINRNDRQAIVNAWKHINAADMANKLGNLSKAFKVADVVIKVEKVRQKSIEGYETGNWGPLLLEVESWVVSGIVAGVALALFSSMVSLFTVAGTFPATAIMILGILSISWMASYIDEKLVDKINHQLIRNVY
;
A
#
# COMPACT_ATOMS: atom_id res chain seq x y z
N MET A 1 -24.18 0.61 -32.94
CA MET A 1 -22.90 1.31 -32.69
C MET A 1 -22.66 1.66 -31.21
N ILE A 2 -23.62 2.26 -30.49
CA ILE A 2 -23.44 2.67 -29.08
C ILE A 2 -23.06 1.51 -28.13
N ASN A 3 -23.67 0.33 -28.28
CA ASN A 3 -23.36 -0.84 -27.44
C ASN A 3 -21.95 -1.39 -27.66
N LEU A 4 -21.44 -1.34 -28.90
CA LEU A 4 -20.10 -1.81 -29.25
C LEU A 4 -19.01 -0.90 -28.66
N VAL A 5 -19.24 0.42 -28.65
CA VAL A 5 -18.30 1.39 -28.04
C VAL A 5 -18.24 1.20 -26.53
N ARG A 6 -19.39 1.05 -25.85
CA ARG A 6 -19.44 0.79 -24.41
C ARG A 6 -18.76 -0.52 -24.02
N GLN A 7 -18.95 -1.57 -24.82
CA GLN A 7 -18.30 -2.85 -24.59
C GLN A 7 -16.77 -2.75 -24.71
N LYS A 8 -16.26 -2.14 -25.79
CA LYS A 8 -14.82 -1.91 -25.96
C LYS A 8 -14.20 -1.10 -24.82
N GLN A 9 -14.90 -0.06 -24.36
CA GLN A 9 -14.44 0.75 -23.22
C GLN A 9 -14.42 -0.05 -21.90
N ALA A 10 -15.39 -0.93 -21.67
CA ALA A 10 -15.42 -1.78 -20.49
C ALA A 10 -14.29 -2.82 -20.52
N GLU A 11 -14.05 -3.44 -21.67
CA GLU A 11 -12.94 -4.39 -21.89
C GLU A 11 -11.58 -3.70 -21.69
N GLU A 12 -11.40 -2.50 -22.22
CA GLU A 12 -10.17 -1.72 -22.05
C GLU A 12 -9.95 -1.35 -20.57
N LYS A 13 -11.00 -0.88 -19.86
CA LYS A 13 -10.90 -0.59 -18.42
C LYS A 13 -10.56 -1.83 -17.60
N ALA A 14 -11.15 -2.98 -17.93
CA ALA A 14 -10.85 -4.24 -17.27
C ALA A 14 -9.40 -4.69 -17.53
N SER A 15 -8.92 -4.57 -18.77
CA SER A 15 -7.55 -4.89 -19.16
C SER A 15 -6.53 -3.99 -18.45
N ASN A 16 -6.75 -2.67 -18.49
CA ASN A 16 -5.91 -1.70 -17.78
C ASN A 16 -5.91 -1.95 -16.28
N GLY A 17 -7.06 -2.28 -15.68
CA GLY A 17 -7.16 -2.64 -14.26
C GLY A 17 -6.35 -3.88 -13.91
N LYS A 18 -6.38 -4.91 -14.76
CA LYS A 18 -5.56 -6.12 -14.61
C LYS A 18 -4.07 -5.82 -14.71
N ASP A 19 -3.67 -4.97 -15.66
CA ASP A 19 -2.28 -4.50 -15.76
C ASP A 19 -1.84 -3.76 -14.49
N ALA A 20 -2.68 -2.86 -13.95
CA ALA A 20 -2.42 -2.16 -12.70
C ALA A 20 -2.16 -3.12 -11.53
N LEU A 21 -3.01 -4.15 -11.37
CA LEU A 21 -2.86 -5.19 -10.34
C LEU A 21 -1.56 -5.98 -10.54
N ASN A 22 -1.21 -6.35 -11.77
CA ASN A 22 0.04 -7.03 -12.07
C ASN A 22 1.26 -6.16 -11.71
N LYS A 23 1.26 -4.87 -12.07
CA LYS A 23 2.36 -3.96 -11.76
C LYS A 23 2.50 -3.73 -10.25
N ALA A 24 1.39 -3.52 -9.55
CA ALA A 24 1.38 -3.40 -8.10
C ALA A 24 1.90 -4.68 -7.43
N SER A 25 1.47 -5.85 -7.90
CA SER A 25 1.96 -7.15 -7.44
C SER A 25 3.48 -7.26 -7.57
N THR A 26 4.05 -6.92 -8.73
CA THR A 26 5.51 -6.92 -8.94
C THR A 26 6.21 -5.97 -7.98
N LEU A 27 5.73 -4.74 -7.81
CA LEU A 27 6.34 -3.77 -6.88
C LEU A 27 6.31 -4.25 -5.42
N VAL A 28 5.24 -4.94 -5.02
CA VAL A 28 5.11 -5.50 -3.66
C VAL A 28 6.08 -6.68 -3.47
N ALA A 29 6.25 -7.53 -4.49
CA ALA A 29 7.26 -8.60 -4.46
C ALA A 29 8.69 -8.03 -4.40
N ASP A 30 9.01 -6.99 -5.19
CA ASP A 30 10.31 -6.33 -5.18
C ASP A 30 10.60 -5.66 -3.82
N MET A 31 9.59 -5.01 -3.24
CA MET A 31 9.65 -4.51 -1.86
C MET A 31 9.87 -5.66 -0.86
N GLY A 32 9.19 -6.79 -1.09
CA GLY A 32 9.39 -8.07 -0.40
C GLY A 32 10.85 -8.48 -0.34
N GLU A 33 11.51 -8.54 -1.50
CA GLU A 33 12.92 -8.89 -1.63
C GLU A 33 13.85 -7.90 -0.91
N LYS A 34 13.66 -6.59 -1.15
CA LYS A 34 14.53 -5.54 -0.60
C LYS A 34 14.43 -5.45 0.92
N VAL A 35 13.22 -5.40 1.47
CA VAL A 35 13.01 -5.30 2.91
C VAL A 35 13.28 -6.65 3.59
N GLY A 36 13.02 -7.77 2.90
CA GLY A 36 13.33 -9.11 3.39
C GLY A 36 14.82 -9.37 3.58
N ALA A 37 15.72 -8.55 3.02
CA ALA A 37 17.13 -8.56 3.40
C ALA A 37 17.37 -8.18 4.87
N TYR A 38 16.44 -7.44 5.47
CA TYR A 38 16.48 -7.00 6.88
C TYR A 38 15.55 -7.84 7.77
N LEU A 39 14.33 -8.16 7.28
CA LEU A 39 13.30 -8.89 8.04
C LEU A 39 13.31 -10.41 7.81
N GLY A 40 14.18 -10.91 6.93
CA GLY A 40 14.34 -12.33 6.65
C GLY A 40 13.23 -12.96 5.81
N GLN A 41 13.30 -14.29 5.68
CA GLN A 41 12.47 -15.06 4.74
C GLN A 41 10.98 -15.04 5.07
N LYS A 42 10.60 -14.94 6.35
CA LYS A 42 9.18 -14.86 6.74
C LYS A 42 8.51 -13.62 6.15
N TYR A 43 9.20 -12.48 6.17
CA TYR A 43 8.69 -11.26 5.55
C TYR A 43 8.56 -11.41 4.03
N LYS A 44 9.57 -11.97 3.36
CA LYS A 44 9.52 -12.23 1.91
C LYS A 44 8.32 -13.09 1.53
N PHE A 45 8.08 -14.17 2.27
CA PHE A 45 6.94 -15.05 2.05
C PHE A 45 5.60 -14.31 2.16
N ILE A 46 5.41 -13.53 3.24
CA ILE A 46 4.17 -12.77 3.46
C ILE A 46 3.99 -11.68 2.39
N ALA A 47 5.06 -10.97 2.03
CA ALA A 47 5.01 -9.96 0.96
C ALA A 47 4.62 -10.59 -0.38
N ASN A 48 5.13 -11.78 -0.71
CA ASN A 48 4.77 -12.52 -1.92
C ASN A 48 3.31 -13.03 -1.90
N GLU A 49 2.80 -13.43 -0.74
CA GLU A 49 1.39 -13.78 -0.57
C GLU A 49 0.48 -12.57 -0.83
N ILE A 50 0.80 -11.41 -0.25
CA ILE A 50 0.09 -10.15 -0.50
C ILE A 50 0.19 -9.75 -1.98
N ALA A 51 1.37 -9.88 -2.59
CA ALA A 51 1.56 -9.63 -4.01
C ALA A 51 0.67 -10.54 -4.87
N SER A 52 0.56 -11.82 -4.53
CA SER A 52 -0.32 -12.77 -5.21
C SER A 52 -1.79 -12.39 -5.06
N ASP A 53 -2.22 -11.99 -3.86
CA ASP A 53 -3.60 -11.57 -3.62
C ASP A 53 -3.95 -10.29 -4.37
N ILE A 54 -3.03 -9.32 -4.44
CA ILE A 54 -3.16 -8.12 -5.27
C ILE A 54 -3.30 -8.50 -6.74
N LYS A 55 -2.43 -9.37 -7.26
CA LYS A 55 -2.50 -9.83 -8.66
C LYS A 55 -3.88 -10.40 -9.01
N ASN A 56 -4.48 -11.14 -8.06
CA ASN A 56 -5.75 -11.83 -8.21
C ASN A 56 -6.95 -11.02 -7.65
N PHE A 57 -6.82 -9.69 -7.52
CA PHE A 57 -7.86 -8.84 -6.91
C PHE A 57 -8.91 -8.32 -7.90
N GLN A 58 -8.84 -8.71 -9.18
CA GLN A 58 -9.77 -8.23 -10.20
C GLN A 58 -11.22 -8.61 -9.86
N GLY A 59 -12.13 -7.63 -9.88
CA GLY A 59 -13.55 -7.85 -9.58
C GLY A 59 -13.88 -7.97 -8.08
N LYS A 60 -12.88 -7.97 -7.19
CA LYS A 60 -13.09 -7.99 -5.73
C LYS A 60 -13.34 -6.58 -5.19
N ARG A 61 -13.85 -6.54 -3.94
CA ARG A 61 -13.98 -5.31 -3.15
C ARG A 61 -12.89 -5.27 -2.08
N ILE A 62 -12.37 -4.08 -1.79
CA ILE A 62 -11.58 -3.87 -0.57
C ILE A 62 -12.49 -3.99 0.64
N ARG A 63 -11.93 -4.41 1.78
CA ARG A 63 -12.61 -4.38 3.07
C ARG A 63 -12.97 -2.94 3.46
N SER A 64 -14.06 -2.77 4.21
CA SER A 64 -14.51 -1.45 4.64
C SER A 64 -13.48 -0.78 5.56
N PHE A 65 -13.55 0.55 5.69
CA PHE A 65 -12.67 1.30 6.60
C PHE A 65 -12.66 0.73 8.02
N ASN A 66 -13.83 0.41 8.58
CA ASN A 66 -13.94 -0.13 9.94
C ASN A 66 -13.24 -1.49 10.07
N GLU A 67 -13.40 -2.37 9.09
CA GLU A 67 -12.76 -3.68 9.07
C GLU A 67 -11.24 -3.57 8.88
N ALA A 68 -10.80 -2.74 7.94
CA ALA A 68 -9.39 -2.50 7.68
C ALA A 68 -8.70 -1.87 8.91
N MET A 69 -9.34 -0.88 9.55
CA MET A 69 -8.81 -0.23 10.75
C MET A 69 -8.75 -1.20 11.94
N LYS A 70 -9.78 -2.03 12.13
CA LYS A 70 -9.78 -3.08 13.15
C LYS A 70 -8.62 -4.05 12.95
N SER A 71 -8.36 -4.49 11.73
CA SER A 71 -7.22 -5.36 11.43
C SER A 71 -5.89 -4.64 11.65
N LEU A 72 -5.72 -3.43 11.09
CA LEU A 72 -4.47 -2.67 11.23
C LEU A 72 -4.08 -2.43 12.69
N ASN A 73 -5.07 -2.18 13.56
CA ASN A 73 -4.85 -1.99 14.99
C ASN A 73 -4.18 -3.20 15.67
N LYS A 74 -4.36 -4.43 15.16
CA LYS A 74 -3.65 -5.60 15.70
C LYS A 74 -2.13 -5.47 15.58
N VAL A 75 -1.65 -4.76 14.56
CA VAL A 75 -0.22 -4.48 14.31
C VAL A 75 0.19 -3.19 15.01
N THR A 76 -0.51 -2.08 14.76
CA THR A 76 -0.09 -0.76 15.22
C THR A 76 -0.23 -0.55 16.72
N GLN A 77 -1.09 -1.32 17.39
CA GLN A 77 -1.24 -1.31 18.85
C GLN A 77 -0.50 -2.47 19.53
N ASN A 78 0.23 -3.30 18.76
CA ASN A 78 1.08 -4.31 19.37
C ASN A 78 2.18 -3.61 20.19
N PRO A 79 2.36 -3.93 21.49
CA PRO A 79 3.39 -3.34 22.32
C PRO A 79 4.81 -3.46 21.77
N GLU A 80 5.09 -4.47 20.94
CA GLU A 80 6.41 -4.67 20.30
C GLU A 80 6.58 -3.82 19.02
N MET A 81 5.50 -3.25 18.47
CA MET A 81 5.57 -2.31 17.33
C MET A 81 5.86 -0.88 17.76
N LYS A 82 6.97 -0.67 18.47
CA LYS A 82 7.39 0.67 18.88
C LYS A 82 8.20 1.35 17.78
N ILE A 83 7.79 2.56 17.43
CA ILE A 83 8.57 3.45 16.56
C ILE A 83 9.28 4.48 17.42
N ASN A 84 10.59 4.34 17.57
CA ASN A 84 11.40 5.32 18.29
C ASN A 84 11.45 6.66 17.54
N ARG A 85 11.91 7.71 18.23
CA ARG A 85 11.92 9.08 17.70
C ARG A 85 12.78 9.22 16.44
N ASN A 86 13.94 8.55 16.38
CA ASN A 86 14.88 8.69 15.28
C ASN A 86 14.35 8.01 14.02
N ASP A 87 13.82 6.79 14.14
CA ASP A 87 13.19 6.07 13.03
C ASP A 87 11.97 6.84 12.51
N ARG A 88 11.13 7.34 13.42
CA ARG A 88 9.99 8.19 13.06
C ARG A 88 10.43 9.41 12.26
N GLN A 89 11.43 10.14 12.75
CA GLN A 89 11.93 11.34 12.09
C GLN A 89 12.52 11.01 10.71
N ALA A 90 13.27 9.91 10.59
CA ALA A 90 13.81 9.45 9.31
C ALA A 90 12.69 9.17 8.29
N ILE A 91 11.65 8.44 8.70
CA ILE A 91 10.53 8.09 7.82
C ILE A 91 9.70 9.32 7.45
N VAL A 92 9.37 10.19 8.42
CA VAL A 92 8.62 11.43 8.18
C VAL A 92 9.39 12.36 7.24
N ASN A 93 10.69 12.50 7.44
CA ASN A 93 11.52 13.31 6.56
C ASN A 93 11.53 12.73 5.15
N ALA A 94 11.65 11.41 4.97
CA ALA A 94 11.56 10.80 3.65
C ALA A 94 10.22 11.09 2.96
N TRP A 95 9.09 11.01 3.69
CA TRP A 95 7.78 11.41 3.14
C TRP A 95 7.74 12.89 2.75
N LYS A 96 8.35 13.77 3.54
CA LYS A 96 8.42 15.22 3.22
C LYS A 96 9.20 15.51 1.93
N HIS A 97 10.12 14.64 1.52
CA HIS A 97 10.89 14.78 0.28
C HIS A 97 10.19 14.22 -0.96
N ILE A 98 9.02 13.58 -0.82
CA ILE A 98 8.30 13.09 -2.00
C ILE A 98 7.75 14.27 -2.79
N ASN A 99 8.16 14.35 -4.05
CA ASN A 99 7.47 15.16 -5.05
C ASN A 99 6.25 14.38 -5.58
N ALA A 100 5.05 14.90 -5.31
CA ALA A 100 3.80 14.25 -5.69
C ALA A 100 3.61 14.14 -7.21
N ALA A 101 4.05 15.13 -7.98
CA ALA A 101 3.95 15.12 -9.43
C ALA A 101 4.88 14.06 -10.05
N ASP A 102 6.12 13.96 -9.55
CA ASP A 102 7.07 12.96 -10.04
C ASP A 102 6.60 11.54 -9.75
N MET A 103 6.06 11.29 -8.55
CA MET A 103 5.49 9.98 -8.21
C MET A 103 4.26 9.67 -9.05
N ALA A 104 3.35 10.63 -9.27
CA ALA A 104 2.21 10.47 -10.16
C ALA A 104 2.64 10.13 -11.61
N ASN A 105 3.67 10.80 -12.13
CA ASN A 105 4.22 10.52 -13.46
C ASN A 105 4.81 9.09 -13.53
N LYS A 106 5.58 8.67 -12.52
CA LYS A 106 6.10 7.30 -12.43
C LYS A 106 4.97 6.27 -12.43
N LEU A 107 3.91 6.50 -11.65
CA LEU A 107 2.73 5.63 -11.62
C LEU A 107 2.04 5.58 -12.99
N GLY A 108 1.77 6.72 -13.61
CA GLY A 108 1.15 6.78 -14.94
C GLY A 108 1.96 6.10 -16.04
N ASN A 109 3.29 6.02 -15.90
CA ASN A 109 4.17 5.29 -16.80
C ASN A 109 4.18 3.77 -16.54
N LEU A 110 3.91 3.34 -15.30
CA LEU A 110 3.81 1.92 -14.96
C LEU A 110 2.54 1.28 -15.53
N SER A 111 1.40 1.98 -15.41
CA SER A 111 0.12 1.50 -15.92
C SER A 111 -0.80 2.66 -16.31
N LYS A 112 -1.49 2.51 -17.44
CA LYS A 112 -2.51 3.47 -17.88
C LYS A 112 -3.65 3.63 -16.85
N ALA A 113 -3.95 2.57 -16.10
CA ALA A 113 -4.99 2.61 -15.07
C ALA A 113 -4.66 3.57 -13.90
N PHE A 114 -3.39 3.92 -13.69
CA PHE A 114 -3.00 4.87 -12.64
C PHE A 114 -3.16 6.33 -13.05
N LYS A 115 -3.49 6.62 -14.33
CA LYS A 115 -3.85 7.96 -14.81
C LYS A 115 -5.29 8.32 -14.45
N VAL A 116 -5.69 8.06 -13.21
CA VAL A 116 -6.98 8.49 -12.66
C VAL A 116 -6.98 10.00 -12.45
N ALA A 117 -8.18 10.60 -12.39
CA ALA A 117 -8.33 12.01 -12.05
C ALA A 117 -7.64 12.33 -10.72
N ASP A 118 -6.98 13.49 -10.67
CA ASP A 118 -6.34 14.03 -9.47
C ASP A 118 -5.31 13.10 -8.81
N VAL A 119 -4.65 12.22 -9.58
CA VAL A 119 -3.64 11.30 -9.03
C VAL A 119 -2.53 12.03 -8.26
N VAL A 120 -2.13 13.23 -8.68
CA VAL A 120 -1.17 14.07 -7.93
C VAL A 120 -1.71 14.42 -6.53
N ILE A 121 -2.99 14.79 -6.43
CA ILE A 121 -3.64 15.09 -5.14
C ILE A 121 -3.73 13.81 -4.30
N LYS A 122 -3.99 12.65 -4.91
CA LYS A 122 -4.02 11.36 -4.20
C LYS A 122 -2.66 10.99 -3.61
N VAL A 123 -1.58 11.17 -4.38
CA VAL A 123 -0.21 11.00 -3.86
C VAL A 123 0.04 11.94 -2.69
N GLU A 124 -0.32 13.22 -2.84
CA GLU A 124 -0.11 14.24 -1.80
C GLU A 124 -0.87 13.90 -0.52
N LYS A 125 -2.11 13.43 -0.63
CA LYS A 125 -2.90 12.99 0.53
C LYS A 125 -2.34 11.74 1.18
N VAL A 126 -1.87 10.75 0.41
CA VAL A 126 -1.18 9.58 0.98
C VAL A 126 0.07 10.03 1.74
N ARG A 127 0.86 10.95 1.17
CA ARG A 127 2.05 11.54 1.81
C ARG A 127 1.69 12.21 3.14
N GLN A 128 0.75 13.15 3.13
CA GLN A 128 0.34 13.91 4.32
C GLN A 128 -0.24 13.00 5.42
N LYS A 129 -1.15 12.08 5.05
CA LYS A 129 -1.83 11.20 6.01
C LYS A 129 -0.91 10.09 6.53
N SER A 130 0.12 9.72 5.76
CA SER A 130 1.19 8.84 6.26
C SER A 130 2.03 9.57 7.30
N ILE A 131 2.42 10.82 7.04
CA ILE A 131 3.12 11.67 8.03
C ILE A 131 2.30 11.78 9.32
N GLU A 132 1.01 12.08 9.20
CA GLU A 132 0.10 12.15 10.35
C GLU A 132 0.09 10.83 11.14
N GLY A 133 -0.01 9.69 10.46
CA GLY A 133 0.04 8.38 11.11
C GLY A 133 1.34 8.12 11.86
N TYR A 134 2.49 8.53 11.31
CA TYR A 134 3.78 8.43 12.02
C TYR A 134 3.91 9.40 13.20
N GLU A 135 3.40 10.62 13.06
CA GLU A 135 3.52 11.66 14.10
C GLU A 135 2.54 11.44 15.27
N THR A 136 1.34 10.93 14.99
CA THR A 136 0.24 10.84 15.96
C THR A 136 -0.16 9.41 16.33
N GLY A 137 0.23 8.41 15.53
CA GLY A 137 -0.28 7.04 15.64
C GLY A 137 -1.67 6.82 15.03
N ASN A 138 -2.33 7.88 14.55
CA ASN A 138 -3.65 7.79 13.93
C ASN A 138 -3.56 7.47 12.43
N TRP A 139 -3.79 6.21 12.07
CA TRP A 139 -3.80 5.75 10.67
C TRP A 139 -5.17 5.84 9.99
N GLY A 140 -6.20 6.25 10.73
CA GLY A 140 -7.57 6.37 10.23
C GLY A 140 -7.67 7.25 8.97
N PRO A 141 -7.09 8.46 8.96
CA PRO A 141 -7.14 9.35 7.79
C PRO A 141 -6.56 8.72 6.52
N LEU A 142 -5.47 7.96 6.65
CA LEU A 142 -4.84 7.25 5.53
C LEU A 142 -5.77 6.16 4.99
N LEU A 143 -6.37 5.36 5.89
CA LEU A 143 -7.24 4.28 5.46
C LEU A 143 -8.52 4.81 4.79
N LEU A 144 -9.11 5.85 5.38
CA LEU A 144 -10.29 6.50 4.84
C LEU A 144 -10.01 7.15 3.48
N GLU A 145 -8.77 7.59 3.19
CA GLU A 145 -8.41 8.12 1.87
C GLU A 145 -8.62 7.09 0.77
N VAL A 146 -8.12 5.85 0.95
CA VAL A 146 -8.22 4.81 -0.07
C VAL A 146 -9.67 4.37 -0.26
N GLU A 147 -10.44 4.24 0.82
CA GLU A 147 -11.87 3.96 0.70
C GLU A 147 -12.61 5.09 -0.05
N SER A 148 -12.26 6.35 0.22
CA SER A 148 -12.86 7.51 -0.47
C SER A 148 -12.64 7.49 -1.98
N TRP A 149 -11.53 6.91 -2.46
CA TRP A 149 -11.28 6.73 -3.89
C TRP A 149 -12.30 5.79 -4.51
N VAL A 150 -12.63 4.70 -3.80
CA VAL A 150 -13.63 3.73 -4.25
C VAL A 150 -15.03 4.33 -4.23
N VAL A 151 -15.38 5.07 -3.17
CA VAL A 151 -16.66 5.80 -3.08
C VAL A 151 -16.79 6.83 -4.21
N SER A 152 -15.68 7.45 -4.61
CA SER A 152 -15.61 8.41 -5.71
C SER A 152 -15.60 7.75 -7.11
N GLY A 153 -15.77 6.43 -7.19
CA GLY A 153 -15.94 5.69 -8.45
C GLY A 153 -14.70 5.01 -9.02
N ILE A 154 -13.55 5.02 -8.31
CA ILE A 154 -12.40 4.21 -8.70
C ILE A 154 -12.70 2.74 -8.39
N VAL A 155 -12.46 1.86 -9.37
CA VAL A 155 -12.63 0.40 -9.16
C VAL A 155 -11.72 -0.05 -8.02
N ALA A 156 -12.26 -0.83 -7.07
CA ALA A 156 -11.56 -1.24 -5.84
C ALA A 156 -10.16 -1.85 -6.10
N GLY A 157 -10.02 -2.72 -7.11
CA GLY A 157 -8.71 -3.26 -7.48
C GLY A 157 -7.72 -2.20 -7.99
N VAL A 158 -8.18 -1.18 -8.71
CA VAL A 158 -7.32 -0.06 -9.15
C VAL A 158 -6.93 0.81 -7.96
N ALA A 159 -7.86 1.08 -7.02
CA ALA A 159 -7.56 1.83 -5.80
C ALA A 159 -6.50 1.11 -4.95
N LEU A 160 -6.67 -0.21 -4.74
CA LEU A 160 -5.70 -1.04 -4.03
C LEU A 160 -4.35 -1.06 -4.75
N ALA A 161 -4.32 -1.32 -6.06
CA ALA A 161 -3.08 -1.30 -6.84
C ALA A 161 -2.35 0.04 -6.78
N LEU A 162 -3.08 1.15 -6.87
CA LEU A 162 -2.53 2.48 -6.82
C LEU A 162 -1.89 2.75 -5.45
N PHE A 163 -2.62 2.46 -4.38
CA PHE A 163 -2.12 2.61 -3.01
C PHE A 163 -0.89 1.72 -2.75
N SER A 164 -0.98 0.43 -3.09
CA SER A 164 0.14 -0.50 -2.93
C SER A 164 1.36 -0.06 -3.72
N SER A 165 1.19 0.46 -4.94
CA SER A 165 2.29 0.97 -5.75
C SER A 165 2.96 2.20 -5.12
N MET A 166 2.18 3.16 -4.60
CA MET A 166 2.72 4.33 -3.89
C MET A 166 3.56 3.91 -2.68
N VAL A 167 3.01 3.04 -1.84
CA VAL A 167 3.64 2.56 -0.61
C VAL A 167 4.90 1.74 -0.92
N SER A 168 4.85 0.82 -1.89
CA SER A 168 6.00 0.03 -2.29
C SER A 168 7.12 0.89 -2.87
N LEU A 169 6.79 1.81 -3.80
CA LEU A 169 7.77 2.73 -4.37
C LEU A 169 8.42 3.60 -3.29
N PHE A 170 7.64 4.14 -2.33
CA PHE A 170 8.19 4.89 -1.21
C PHE A 170 9.15 4.03 -0.37
N THR A 171 8.71 2.83 0.01
CA THR A 171 9.48 1.91 0.86
C THR A 171 10.84 1.58 0.25
N VAL A 172 10.91 1.45 -1.08
CA VAL A 172 12.15 1.10 -1.77
C VAL A 172 12.93 2.31 -2.31
N ALA A 173 12.36 3.51 -2.36
CA ALA A 173 13.02 4.70 -2.93
C ALA A 173 14.08 5.32 -2.01
N GLY A 174 13.96 5.13 -0.69
CA GLY A 174 14.85 5.74 0.29
C GLY A 174 16.02 4.85 0.72
N THR A 175 17.03 5.52 1.29
CA THR A 175 18.01 4.88 2.18
C THR A 175 17.58 5.19 3.61
N PHE A 176 17.14 4.15 4.32
CA PHE A 176 16.69 4.27 5.70
C PHE A 176 17.67 3.55 6.63
N PRO A 177 17.78 3.96 7.91
CA PRO A 177 18.34 3.10 8.94
C PRO A 177 17.68 1.72 8.94
N ALA A 178 18.43 0.68 9.31
CA ALA A 178 17.95 -0.72 9.29
C ALA A 178 16.64 -0.89 10.09
N THR A 179 16.54 -0.29 11.27
CA THR A 179 15.35 -0.31 12.12
C THR A 179 14.16 0.42 11.47
N ALA A 180 14.40 1.57 10.84
CA ALA A 180 13.37 2.32 10.12
C ALA A 180 12.82 1.57 8.90
N ILE A 181 13.67 0.89 8.10
CA ILE A 181 13.18 0.10 6.96
C ILE A 181 12.41 -1.15 7.41
N MET A 182 12.78 -1.76 8.53
CA MET A 182 12.04 -2.87 9.13
C MET A 182 10.63 -2.43 9.56
N ILE A 183 10.53 -1.31 10.30
CA ILE A 183 9.24 -0.74 10.73
C ILE A 183 8.38 -0.36 9.53
N LEU A 184 8.97 0.38 8.58
CA LEU A 184 8.29 0.80 7.35
C LEU A 184 7.80 -0.41 6.56
N GLY A 185 8.64 -1.43 6.40
CA GLY A 185 8.30 -2.68 5.74
C GLY A 185 7.07 -3.36 6.33
N ILE A 186 7.07 -3.57 7.65
CA ILE A 186 5.94 -4.20 8.37
C ILE A 186 4.67 -3.37 8.19
N LEU A 187 4.73 -2.05 8.34
CA LEU A 187 3.56 -1.18 8.17
C LEU A 187 3.03 -1.18 6.74
N SER A 188 3.92 -1.12 5.75
CA SER A 188 3.57 -1.15 4.32
C SER A 188 2.74 -2.38 3.97
N ILE A 189 3.20 -3.57 4.34
CA ILE A 189 2.43 -4.80 4.09
C ILE A 189 1.18 -4.91 4.97
N SER A 190 1.18 -4.32 6.17
CA SER A 190 0.01 -4.29 7.06
C SER A 190 -1.12 -3.42 6.50
N TRP A 191 -0.82 -2.26 5.91
CA TRP A 191 -1.83 -1.42 5.27
C TRP A 191 -2.47 -2.15 4.09
N MET A 192 -1.67 -2.82 3.25
CA MET A 192 -2.17 -3.59 2.11
C MET A 192 -3.04 -4.78 2.57
N ALA A 193 -2.51 -5.58 3.50
CA ALA A 193 -3.21 -6.73 4.05
C ALA A 193 -4.55 -6.36 4.70
N SER A 194 -4.62 -5.20 5.38
CA SER A 194 -5.84 -4.73 6.03
C SER A 194 -7.02 -4.56 5.06
N TYR A 195 -6.77 -4.18 3.80
CA TYR A 195 -7.79 -4.10 2.75
C TYR A 195 -8.14 -5.44 2.10
N ILE A 196 -7.28 -6.45 2.26
CA ILE A 196 -7.37 -7.73 1.55
C ILE A 196 -8.00 -8.79 2.45
N ASP A 197 -7.31 -9.15 3.54
CA ASP A 197 -7.73 -10.24 4.44
C ASP A 197 -7.13 -10.02 5.84
N GLU A 198 -7.98 -10.12 6.87
CA GLU A 198 -7.58 -10.06 8.28
C GLU A 198 -6.56 -11.14 8.64
N LYS A 199 -6.63 -12.31 8.01
CA LYS A 199 -5.70 -13.42 8.27
C LYS A 199 -4.26 -13.09 7.90
N LEU A 200 -4.05 -12.26 6.87
CA LEU A 200 -2.72 -11.76 6.52
C LEU A 200 -2.18 -10.84 7.59
N VAL A 201 -3.04 -10.00 8.18
CA VAL A 201 -2.65 -9.11 9.28
C VAL A 201 -2.33 -9.90 10.55
N ASP A 202 -3.10 -10.95 10.85
CA ASP A 202 -2.77 -11.88 11.94
C ASP A 202 -1.44 -12.58 11.70
N LYS A 203 -1.15 -12.99 10.46
CA LYS A 203 0.13 -13.59 10.08
C LYS A 203 1.29 -12.61 10.28
N ILE A 204 1.14 -11.36 9.86
CA ILE A 204 2.13 -10.29 10.10
C ILE A 204 2.39 -10.12 11.60
N ASN A 205 1.32 -9.95 12.38
CA ASN A 205 1.42 -9.71 13.81
C ASN A 205 2.10 -10.86 14.56
N HIS A 206 1.78 -12.11 14.21
CA HIS A 206 2.32 -13.27 14.89
C HIS A 206 3.70 -13.71 14.40
N GLN A 207 4.04 -13.48 13.12
CA GLN A 207 5.27 -14.05 12.54
C GLN A 207 6.40 -13.04 12.37
N LEU A 208 6.08 -11.75 12.28
CA LEU A 208 7.08 -10.70 12.02
C LEU A 208 7.33 -9.83 13.25
N ILE A 209 6.31 -9.61 14.07
CA ILE A 209 6.40 -8.73 15.24
C ILE A 209 6.74 -9.54 16.50
N ARG A 210 6.23 -10.77 16.60
CA ARG A 210 6.30 -11.56 17.83
C ARG A 210 7.68 -12.16 18.17
N ASN A 211 8.73 -11.85 17.41
CA ASN A 211 10.12 -12.31 17.64
C ASN A 211 11.16 -11.21 17.28
N VAL A 212 10.97 -9.96 17.73
CA VAL A 212 12.00 -8.90 17.57
C VAL A 212 12.96 -8.83 18.77
N TYR A 213 12.82 -9.74 19.74
CA TYR A 213 13.80 -10.01 20.80
C TYR A 213 13.89 -11.52 21.07
#